data_AF-A0A4Q1B974-F1
#
_entry.id   AF-A0A4Q1B974-F1
#
_cell.length_a   1.000
_cell.length_b   1.000
_cell.length_c   1.000
_cell.angle_alpha   90.00
_cell.angle_beta   90.00
_cell.angle_gamma   90.00
#
_symmetry.space_group_name_H-M   'P 1'
#
loop_
_entity.id
_entity.type
_entity.pdbx_description
1 polymer ?
#
loop_
_entity_poly.entity_id
_entity_poly.type
_entity_poly.pdbx_seq_one_letter_code
_entity_poly.pdbx_strand_id
1 'polypeptide(L)'
;MTPADYQVVLSNVNNYTSPVVNFINNNEVVEFDIDLAPTHIDNISRLLLDIRHIELHLPPPLYLRICAYLQDVLNRLEAIEDRHLKSLGNPVAPPGRSWEISPTGVRRLVIETAILEDLCAEGFTDGEITEFLGCSQRTIKRRRQQLGILKREFPELSDEDIAGWVLYGLKYGSGDKGEKGVQAGLQEVGVRVRRDHLRRVLSHLNRGNTGIAPYPIVRRVYSVPCVNAMWHIDGHHKLIPWKIVIHGGIDGFSRMMSYITYLPPKIVFSRVPTLETHLEHFP
;
A
#
# COMPACT_ATOMS: atom_id res chain seq x y z
N MET A 1 -27.42 -26.89 15.71
CA MET A 1 -27.21 -26.41 17.10
C MET A 1 -28.55 -26.13 17.73
N THR A 2 -28.76 -26.64 18.94
CA THR A 2 -29.91 -26.35 19.79
C THR A 2 -29.71 -25.03 20.53
N PRO A 3 -30.77 -24.41 21.09
CA PRO A 3 -30.64 -23.22 21.94
C PRO A 3 -29.71 -23.41 23.15
N ALA A 4 -29.56 -24.65 23.65
CA ALA A 4 -28.61 -24.97 24.71
C ALA A 4 -27.15 -24.85 24.22
N ASP A 5 -26.87 -25.30 22.99
CA ASP A 5 -25.53 -25.17 22.38
C ASP A 5 -25.14 -23.70 22.18
N TYR A 6 -26.11 -22.80 21.93
CA TYR A 6 -25.86 -21.37 21.78
C TYR A 6 -25.34 -20.76 23.08
N GLN A 7 -25.93 -21.16 24.21
CA GLN A 7 -25.54 -20.66 25.52
C GLN A 7 -24.15 -21.16 25.92
N VAL A 8 -23.78 -22.38 25.54
CA VAL A 8 -22.44 -22.94 25.79
C VAL A 8 -21.37 -22.17 25.02
N VAL A 9 -21.61 -21.86 23.74
CA VAL A 9 -20.66 -21.08 22.94
C VAL A 9 -20.50 -19.67 23.52
N LEU A 10 -21.61 -19.01 23.86
CA LEU A 10 -21.57 -17.69 24.49
C LEU A 10 -20.89 -17.71 25.85
N SER A 11 -21.13 -18.73 26.68
CA SER A 11 -20.47 -18.86 27.98
C SER A 11 -18.96 -19.05 27.83
N ASN A 12 -18.52 -19.82 26.84
CA ASN A 12 -17.10 -20.05 26.58
C ASN A 12 -16.41 -18.77 26.10
N VAL A 13 -17.04 -18.03 25.18
CA VAL A 13 -16.53 -16.72 24.73
C VAL A 13 -16.45 -15.76 25.93
N ASN A 14 -17.52 -15.65 26.73
CA ASN A 14 -17.54 -14.78 27.90
C ASN A 14 -16.50 -15.17 28.96
N ASN A 15 -16.26 -16.47 29.18
CA ASN A 15 -15.24 -16.93 30.11
C ASN A 15 -13.83 -16.57 29.64
N TYR A 16 -13.58 -16.69 28.33
CA TYR A 16 -12.30 -16.30 27.75
C TYR A 16 -12.08 -14.77 27.78
N THR A 17 -13.13 -13.98 27.53
CA THR A 17 -13.03 -12.52 27.53
C THR A 17 -13.13 -11.91 28.94
N SER A 18 -13.58 -12.66 29.95
CA SER A 18 -13.78 -12.13 31.31
C SER A 18 -12.55 -11.45 31.91
N PRO A 19 -11.32 -11.99 31.82
CA PRO A 19 -10.12 -11.30 32.33
C PRO A 19 -9.87 -9.97 31.61
N VAL A 20 -10.13 -9.93 30.30
CA VAL A 20 -9.96 -8.74 29.45
C VAL A 20 -11.00 -7.68 29.80
N VAL A 21 -12.26 -8.08 29.96
CA VAL A 21 -13.34 -7.16 30.36
C VAL A 21 -13.10 -6.60 31.76
N ASN A 22 -12.60 -7.43 32.69
CA ASN A 22 -12.22 -6.98 34.02
C ASN A 22 -11.06 -5.97 33.95
N PHE A 23 -10.05 -6.22 33.11
CA PHE A 23 -8.98 -5.26 32.85
C PHE A 23 -9.51 -3.91 32.32
N ILE A 24 -10.42 -3.94 31.34
CA ILE A 24 -11.02 -2.73 30.76
C ILE A 24 -11.79 -1.94 31.83
N ASN A 25 -12.67 -2.61 32.58
CA ASN A 25 -13.50 -1.96 33.59
C ASN A 25 -12.67 -1.39 34.76
N ASN A 26 -11.55 -2.03 35.10
CA ASN A 26 -10.66 -1.54 36.16
C ASN A 26 -9.80 -0.34 35.71
N ASN A 27 -9.40 -0.28 34.44
CA ASN A 27 -8.67 0.87 33.87
C ASN A 27 -9.53 2.14 33.75
N GLU A 28 -10.86 2.01 33.84
CA GLU A 28 -11.75 3.18 33.95
C GLU A 28 -11.73 3.79 35.37
N VAL A 29 -11.16 3.09 36.38
CA VAL A 29 -11.25 3.46 37.81
C VAL A 29 -9.88 3.63 38.49
N VAL A 30 -8.82 2.93 38.06
CA VAL A 30 -7.49 2.93 38.70
C VAL A 30 -6.36 2.92 37.65
N GLU A 31 -5.27 3.66 37.88
CA GLU A 31 -3.99 3.54 37.13
C GLU A 31 -3.39 2.13 37.34
N PHE A 32 -3.77 1.19 36.48
CA PHE A 32 -3.27 -0.19 36.50
C PHE A 32 -2.15 -0.37 35.47
N ASP A 33 -1.57 -1.58 35.39
CA ASP A 33 -0.49 -1.97 34.47
C ASP A 33 -0.92 -1.88 32.99
N ILE A 34 -0.88 -0.68 32.41
CA ILE A 34 -1.34 -0.38 31.03
C ILE A 34 -0.50 -1.14 29.99
N ASP A 35 0.71 -1.58 30.34
CA ASP A 35 1.61 -2.35 29.48
C ASP A 35 1.00 -3.71 29.04
N LEU A 36 -0.07 -4.17 29.70
CA LEU A 36 -0.80 -5.37 29.33
C LEU A 36 -1.81 -5.18 28.18
N ALA A 37 -2.17 -3.93 27.84
CA ALA A 37 -3.18 -3.62 26.82
C ALA A 37 -2.84 -4.18 25.42
N PRO A 38 -1.60 -4.06 24.89
CA PRO A 38 -1.25 -4.62 23.58
C PRO A 38 -1.39 -6.15 23.52
N THR A 39 -1.09 -6.83 24.64
CA THR A 39 -1.24 -8.29 24.76
C THR A 39 -2.71 -8.69 24.71
N HIS A 40 -3.59 -7.91 25.36
CA HIS A 40 -5.03 -8.14 25.29
C HIS A 40 -5.61 -7.88 23.90
N ILE A 41 -5.12 -6.84 23.20
CA ILE A 41 -5.51 -6.54 21.81
C ILE A 41 -5.17 -7.73 20.90
N ASP A 42 -3.92 -8.21 20.91
CA ASP A 42 -3.49 -9.36 20.10
C ASP A 42 -4.31 -10.63 20.43
N ASN A 43 -4.58 -10.91 21.70
CA ASN A 43 -5.39 -12.06 22.11
C ASN A 43 -6.84 -11.99 21.59
N ILE A 44 -7.47 -10.81 21.62
CA ILE A 44 -8.84 -10.64 21.11
C ILE A 44 -8.86 -10.65 19.58
N SER A 45 -7.87 -10.05 18.92
CA SER A 45 -7.73 -10.11 17.46
C SER A 45 -7.54 -11.55 16.96
N ARG A 46 -6.74 -12.37 17.65
CA ARG A 46 -6.59 -13.80 17.35
C ARG A 46 -7.90 -14.55 17.54
N LEU A 47 -8.61 -14.31 18.64
CA LEU A 47 -9.91 -14.96 18.88
C LEU A 47 -10.92 -14.62 17.77
N LEU A 48 -10.95 -13.38 17.28
CA LEU A 48 -11.79 -12.97 16.14
C LEU A 48 -11.43 -13.74 14.86
N LEU A 49 -10.14 -13.96 14.59
CA LEU A 49 -9.69 -14.78 13.47
C LEU A 49 -10.10 -16.25 13.64
N ASP A 50 -9.94 -16.81 14.83
CA ASP A 50 -10.32 -18.19 15.13
C ASP A 50 -11.83 -18.42 14.96
N ILE A 51 -12.65 -17.46 15.40
CA ILE A 51 -14.11 -17.50 15.24
C ILE A 51 -14.52 -17.41 13.77
N ARG A 52 -13.79 -16.66 12.95
CA ARG A 52 -14.02 -16.59 11.50
C ARG A 52 -13.82 -17.96 10.84
N HIS A 53 -12.86 -18.77 11.31
CA HIS A 53 -12.64 -20.11 10.78
C HIS A 53 -13.81 -21.08 11.03
N ILE A 54 -14.64 -20.83 12.04
CA ILE A 54 -15.82 -21.62 12.38
C ILE A 54 -17.14 -20.97 11.95
N GLU A 55 -17.10 -19.91 11.13
CA GLU A 55 -18.28 -19.17 10.64
C GLU A 55 -19.34 -20.09 10.04
N LEU A 56 -18.93 -21.05 9.20
CA LEU A 56 -19.83 -22.00 8.53
C LEU A 56 -20.49 -23.00 9.49
N HIS A 57 -19.98 -23.14 10.71
CA HIS A 57 -20.50 -24.05 11.73
C HIS A 57 -21.41 -23.35 12.74
N LEU A 58 -21.46 -22.01 12.73
CA LEU A 58 -22.27 -21.21 13.62
C LEU A 58 -23.51 -20.65 12.89
N PRO A 59 -24.67 -20.59 13.56
CA PRO A 59 -25.82 -19.88 13.04
C PRO A 59 -25.47 -18.40 12.82
N PRO A 60 -25.87 -17.78 11.69
CA PRO A 60 -25.50 -16.40 11.37
C PRO A 60 -25.84 -15.37 12.47
N PRO A 61 -27.00 -15.44 13.16
CA PRO A 61 -27.31 -14.50 14.24
C PRO A 61 -26.36 -14.62 15.44
N LEU A 62 -25.90 -15.84 15.75
CA LEU A 62 -24.99 -16.09 16.86
C LEU A 62 -23.57 -15.61 16.51
N TYR A 63 -23.10 -15.94 15.30
CA TYR A 63 -21.81 -15.48 14.78
C TYR A 63 -21.71 -13.96 14.77
N LEU A 64 -22.71 -13.27 14.21
CA LEU A 64 -22.75 -11.81 14.16
C LEU A 64 -22.75 -11.20 15.56
N ARG A 65 -23.48 -11.80 16.51
CA ARG A 65 -23.53 -11.32 17.90
C ARG A 65 -22.18 -11.46 18.60
N ILE A 66 -21.49 -12.59 18.41
CA ILE A 66 -20.15 -12.81 18.97
C ILE A 66 -19.15 -11.85 18.36
N CYS A 67 -19.15 -11.67 17.03
CA CYS A 67 -18.26 -10.74 16.35
C CYS A 67 -18.50 -9.30 16.81
N ALA A 68 -19.76 -8.88 16.93
CA ALA A 68 -20.10 -7.54 17.43
C ALA A 68 -19.61 -7.32 18.86
N TYR A 69 -19.77 -8.32 19.74
CA TYR A 69 -19.27 -8.25 21.12
C TYR A 69 -17.75 -8.17 21.18
N LEU A 70 -17.03 -9.02 20.45
CA LEU A 70 -15.57 -9.02 20.44
C LEU A 70 -15.00 -7.75 19.81
N GLN A 71 -15.65 -7.23 18.77
CA GLN A 71 -15.26 -5.97 18.15
C GLN A 71 -15.46 -4.80 19.13
N ASP A 72 -16.53 -4.80 19.93
CA ASP A 72 -16.73 -3.80 20.98
C ASP A 72 -15.63 -3.86 22.05
N VAL A 73 -15.27 -5.07 22.51
CA VAL A 73 -14.14 -5.27 23.45
C VAL A 73 -12.83 -4.76 22.86
N LEU A 74 -12.55 -5.07 21.58
CA LEU A 74 -11.35 -4.63 20.89
C LEU A 74 -11.29 -3.10 20.79
N ASN A 75 -12.37 -2.45 20.37
CA ASN A 75 -12.46 -1.00 20.27
C ASN A 75 -12.22 -0.32 21.64
N ARG A 76 -12.71 -0.93 22.73
CA ARG A 76 -12.48 -0.42 24.09
C ARG A 76 -11.02 -0.54 24.51
N LEU A 77 -10.33 -1.63 24.14
CA LEU A 77 -8.89 -1.80 24.39
C LEU A 77 -8.05 -0.82 23.57
N GLU A 78 -8.34 -0.68 22.28
CA GLU A 78 -7.67 0.30 21.40
C GLU A 78 -7.84 1.72 21.93
N ALA A 79 -9.02 2.06 22.47
CA ALA A 79 -9.25 3.36 23.11
C ALA A 79 -8.43 3.56 24.40
N ILE A 80 -8.16 2.50 25.16
CA ILE A 80 -7.26 2.53 26.33
C ILE A 80 -5.82 2.76 25.88
N GLU A 81 -5.37 2.00 24.87
CA GLU A 81 -4.03 2.14 24.30
C GLU A 81 -3.83 3.54 23.71
N ASP A 82 -4.80 4.07 22.96
CA ASP A 82 -4.77 5.44 22.44
C ASP A 82 -4.69 6.50 23.54
N ARG A 83 -5.43 6.31 24.65
CA ARG A 83 -5.37 7.22 25.80
C ARG A 83 -4.00 7.16 26.47
N HIS A 84 -3.41 5.99 26.58
CA HIS A 84 -2.08 5.80 27.13
C HIS A 84 -0.99 6.40 26.24
N LEU A 85 -1.06 6.14 24.93
CA LEU A 85 -0.17 6.77 23.95
C LEU A 85 -0.30 8.29 23.97
N LYS A 86 -1.48 8.84 24.25
CA LYS A 86 -1.69 10.29 24.44
C LYS A 86 -1.17 10.79 25.79
N SER A 87 -1.30 10.01 26.88
CA SER A 87 -0.83 10.40 28.22
C SER A 87 0.70 10.37 28.33
N LEU A 88 1.35 9.47 27.59
CA LEU A 88 2.79 9.48 27.33
C LEU A 88 3.25 10.70 26.51
N GLY A 89 2.31 11.55 26.08
CA GLY A 89 2.52 12.63 25.13
C GLY A 89 2.48 12.08 23.70
N ASN A 90 1.99 12.92 22.76
CA ASN A 90 2.07 12.75 21.30
C ASN A 90 3.18 11.77 20.90
N PRO A 91 2.92 10.81 19.98
CA PRO A 91 3.80 9.67 19.71
C PRO A 91 5.22 10.14 19.80
N VAL A 92 5.88 9.71 20.89
CA VAL A 92 7.23 10.10 21.25
C VAL A 92 7.97 10.21 19.93
N ALA A 93 8.39 11.43 19.57
CA ALA A 93 9.38 11.58 18.51
C ALA A 93 10.43 10.53 18.86
N PRO A 94 10.66 9.50 18.01
CA PRO A 94 11.32 8.24 18.37
C PRO A 94 12.45 8.54 19.34
N PRO A 95 12.47 7.84 20.49
CA PRO A 95 13.22 8.27 21.67
C PRO A 95 14.61 8.74 21.27
N GLY A 96 14.97 9.97 21.66
CA GLY A 96 16.32 10.50 21.46
C GLY A 96 16.72 10.83 20.01
N ARG A 97 15.88 11.54 19.23
CA ARG A 97 16.36 12.17 17.98
C ARG A 97 17.50 13.15 18.26
N SER A 98 18.72 12.65 18.15
CA SER A 98 19.92 13.48 18.18
C SER A 98 20.11 14.14 16.82
N TRP A 99 20.52 15.40 16.85
CA TRP A 99 20.81 16.17 15.64
C TRP A 99 22.27 16.53 15.64
N GLU A 100 22.97 16.21 14.56
CA GLU A 100 24.36 16.62 14.35
C GLU A 100 24.40 17.87 13.47
N ILE A 101 25.33 18.78 13.77
CA ILE A 101 25.63 19.91 12.88
C ILE A 101 26.72 19.43 11.93
N SER A 102 26.40 19.38 10.65
CA SER A 102 27.41 19.05 9.63
C SER A 102 28.46 20.16 9.51
N PRO A 103 29.64 19.88 8.91
CA PRO A 103 30.70 20.88 8.73
C PRO A 103 30.24 22.16 8.00
N THR A 104 29.15 22.06 7.23
CA THR A 104 28.52 23.18 6.51
C THR A 104 27.44 23.91 7.32
N GLY A 105 27.30 23.63 8.62
CA GLY A 105 26.33 24.26 9.54
C GLY A 105 24.90 23.68 9.46
N VAL A 106 24.63 22.71 8.58
CA VAL A 106 23.29 22.15 8.40
C VAL A 106 23.00 21.08 9.45
N ARG A 107 21.86 21.17 10.14
CA ARG A 107 21.38 20.15 11.09
C ARG A 107 20.98 18.88 10.34
N ARG A 108 21.45 17.72 10.80
CA ARG A 108 21.12 16.40 10.25
C ARG A 108 20.60 15.51 11.36
N LEU A 109 19.52 14.78 11.08
CA LEU A 109 19.05 13.74 11.98
C LEU A 109 20.13 12.66 12.06
N VAL A 110 20.52 12.31 13.29
CA VAL A 110 21.35 11.15 13.58
C VAL A 110 20.45 9.94 13.49
N ILE A 111 20.84 8.99 12.64
CA ILE A 111 20.22 7.69 12.50
C ILE A 111 21.35 6.72 12.77
N GLU A 112 21.17 5.83 13.75
CA GLU A 112 22.16 4.80 14.03
C GLU A 112 22.38 3.95 12.78
N THR A 113 23.66 3.77 12.43
CA THR A 113 24.05 3.06 11.22
C THR A 113 23.61 1.60 11.27
N ALA A 114 23.77 0.95 12.43
CA ALA A 114 23.36 -0.43 12.67
C ALA A 114 21.86 -0.64 12.40
N ILE A 115 20.99 0.21 12.97
CA ILE A 115 19.54 0.12 12.74
C ILE A 115 19.20 0.23 11.25
N LEU A 116 19.84 1.16 10.54
CA LEU A 116 19.60 1.33 9.11
C LEU A 116 20.12 0.15 8.28
N GLU A 117 21.23 -0.45 8.68
CA GLU A 117 21.80 -1.66 8.06
C GLU A 117 20.89 -2.86 8.25
N ASP A 118 20.44 -3.11 9.48
CA ASP A 118 19.54 -4.22 9.84
C ASP A 118 18.22 -4.11 9.09
N LEU A 119 17.59 -2.93 9.10
CA LEU A 119 16.34 -2.71 8.37
C LEU A 119 16.51 -2.89 6.85
N CYS A 120 17.68 -2.55 6.30
CA CYS A 120 17.96 -2.80 4.89
C CYS A 120 18.22 -4.29 4.61
N ALA A 121 18.89 -5.00 5.52
CA ALA A 121 19.20 -6.44 5.41
C ALA A 121 17.94 -7.29 5.48
N GLU A 122 16.98 -6.92 6.33
CA GLU A 122 15.63 -7.52 6.42
C GLU A 122 14.75 -7.24 5.18
N GLY A 123 15.23 -6.40 4.26
CA GLY A 123 14.59 -6.19 2.96
C GLY A 123 13.50 -5.11 2.95
N PHE A 124 13.34 -4.33 4.02
CA PHE A 124 12.38 -3.23 4.07
C PHE A 124 12.68 -2.16 3.01
N THR A 125 11.62 -1.60 2.44
CA THR A 125 11.73 -0.49 1.50
C THR A 125 12.03 0.82 2.23
N ASP A 126 12.77 1.73 1.57
CA ASP A 126 12.91 3.12 2.06
C ASP A 126 11.59 3.79 2.49
N GLY A 127 10.41 3.36 2.01
CA GLY A 127 9.12 3.86 2.48
C GLY A 127 8.72 3.29 3.84
N GLU A 128 8.85 1.98 4.03
CA GLU A 128 8.60 1.33 5.32
C GLU A 128 9.63 1.79 6.36
N ILE A 129 10.90 1.89 5.99
CA ILE A 129 11.98 2.40 6.86
C ILE A 129 11.67 3.84 7.31
N THR A 130 11.08 4.67 6.45
CA THR A 130 10.69 6.02 6.86
C THR A 130 9.54 6.05 7.86
N GLU A 131 8.63 5.09 7.76
CA GLU A 131 7.53 4.93 8.71
C GLU A 131 8.09 4.50 10.07
N PHE A 132 8.96 3.49 10.10
CA PHE A 132 9.61 3.02 11.33
C PHE A 132 10.47 4.09 12.03
N LEU A 133 11.25 4.85 11.26
CA LEU A 133 12.17 5.86 11.81
C LEU A 133 11.54 7.26 11.91
N GLY A 134 10.30 7.41 11.43
CA GLY A 134 9.56 8.67 11.40
C GLY A 134 10.31 9.82 10.72
N CYS A 135 10.99 9.57 9.60
CA CYS A 135 11.79 10.60 8.92
C CYS A 135 11.50 10.65 7.42
N SER A 136 12.04 11.66 6.72
CA SER A 136 11.79 11.78 5.27
C SER A 136 12.54 10.70 4.47
N GLN A 137 11.94 10.21 3.38
CA GLN A 137 12.60 9.27 2.44
C GLN A 137 13.92 9.83 1.91
N ARG A 138 14.01 11.15 1.77
CA ARG A 138 15.24 11.84 1.36
C ARG A 138 16.35 11.65 2.39
N THR A 139 16.03 11.66 3.68
CA THR A 139 16.99 11.44 4.77
C THR A 139 17.55 10.02 4.72
N ILE A 140 16.67 9.00 4.64
CA ILE A 140 17.05 7.59 4.54
C ILE A 140 17.91 7.34 3.29
N LYS A 141 17.43 7.78 2.12
CA LYS A 141 18.15 7.61 0.86
C LYS A 141 19.55 8.21 0.91
N ARG A 142 19.69 9.42 1.48
CA ARG A 142 20.99 10.08 1.63
C ARG A 142 21.92 9.32 2.57
N ARG A 143 21.45 8.89 3.74
CA ARG A 143 22.26 8.13 4.71
C ARG A 143 22.70 6.79 4.13
N ARG A 144 21.77 6.08 3.50
CA ARG A 144 22.04 4.81 2.80
C ARG A 144 23.14 4.96 1.74
N GLN A 145 23.08 6.04 0.95
CA GLN A 145 24.12 6.37 -0.04
C GLN A 145 25.48 6.71 0.60
N GLN A 146 25.49 7.44 1.72
CA GLN A 146 26.72 7.77 2.43
C GLN A 146 27.41 6.54 3.03
N LEU A 147 26.63 5.56 3.48
CA LEU A 147 27.11 4.29 4.03
C LEU A 147 27.40 3.25 2.93
N GLY A 148 27.14 3.56 1.67
CA GLY A 148 27.32 2.61 0.57
C GLY A 148 26.35 1.42 0.57
N ILE A 149 25.32 1.44 1.42
CA ILE A 149 24.35 0.35 1.55
C ILE A 149 23.53 0.27 0.26
N LEU A 150 23.67 -0.83 -0.48
CA LEU A 150 22.87 -1.08 -1.67
C LEU A 150 21.57 -1.76 -1.27
N LYS A 151 20.44 -1.15 -1.62
CA LYS A 151 19.09 -1.67 -1.33
C LYS A 151 18.80 -3.03 -1.99
N ARG A 152 19.65 -3.39 -2.96
CA ARG A 152 19.54 -4.57 -3.81
C ARG A 152 20.95 -4.93 -4.19
N GLU A 153 21.36 -6.14 -3.84
CA GLU A 153 22.52 -6.75 -4.43
C GLU A 153 22.20 -7.08 -5.89
N PHE A 154 23.06 -6.64 -6.78
CA PHE A 154 23.05 -7.11 -8.16
C PHE A 154 24.23 -8.07 -8.26
N PRO A 155 24.00 -9.33 -8.67
CA PRO A 155 25.12 -10.20 -9.00
C PRO A 155 26.01 -9.51 -10.03
N GLU A 156 27.33 -9.63 -9.86
CA GLU A 156 28.28 -9.28 -10.90
C GLU A 156 28.14 -10.30 -12.03
N LEU A 157 27.34 -9.96 -13.03
CA LEU A 157 27.13 -10.75 -14.22
C LEU A 157 28.00 -10.19 -15.35
N SER A 158 28.64 -11.05 -16.13
CA SER A 158 29.36 -10.60 -17.33
C SER A 158 28.37 -10.15 -18.41
N ASP A 159 28.87 -9.37 -19.38
CA ASP A 159 28.06 -8.95 -20.52
C ASP A 159 27.61 -10.19 -21.35
N GLU A 160 28.45 -11.24 -21.38
CA GLU A 160 28.19 -12.53 -22.00
C GLU A 160 27.08 -13.33 -21.29
N ASP A 161 27.08 -13.37 -19.95
CA ASP A 161 26.05 -14.08 -19.18
C ASP A 161 24.68 -13.47 -19.45
N ILE A 162 24.59 -12.14 -19.38
CA ILE A 162 23.35 -11.41 -19.64
C ILE A 162 22.92 -11.65 -21.09
N ALA A 163 23.85 -11.60 -22.04
CA ALA A 163 23.55 -11.87 -23.44
C ALA A 163 22.98 -13.27 -23.65
N GLY A 164 23.56 -14.29 -22.99
CA GLY A 164 23.06 -15.66 -23.01
C GLY A 164 21.61 -15.76 -22.50
N TRP A 165 21.31 -15.11 -21.36
CA TRP A 165 19.96 -15.08 -20.81
C TRP A 165 18.96 -14.33 -21.68
N VAL A 166 19.36 -13.20 -22.28
CA VAL A 166 18.52 -12.44 -23.22
C VAL A 166 18.21 -13.29 -24.46
N LEU A 167 19.21 -13.94 -25.05
CA LEU A 167 19.03 -14.80 -26.21
C LEU A 167 18.16 -16.02 -25.90
N TYR A 168 18.34 -16.62 -24.72
CA TYR A 168 17.45 -17.68 -24.22
C TYR A 168 16.01 -17.18 -24.10
N GLY A 169 15.79 -16.01 -23.49
CA GLY A 169 14.46 -15.41 -23.33
C GLY A 169 13.79 -15.02 -24.64
N LEU A 170 14.56 -14.59 -25.65
CA LEU A 170 14.06 -14.31 -27.00
C LEU A 170 13.73 -15.58 -27.78
N LYS A 171 14.52 -16.64 -27.62
CA LYS A 171 14.35 -17.92 -28.34
C LYS A 171 13.19 -18.75 -27.80
N TYR A 172 13.02 -18.80 -26.49
CA TYR A 172 12.05 -19.67 -25.82
C TYR A 172 10.88 -18.93 -25.16
N GLY A 173 10.91 -17.59 -25.15
CA GLY A 173 9.85 -16.77 -24.59
C GLY A 173 8.84 -16.26 -25.63
N SER A 174 7.90 -15.46 -25.13
CA SER A 174 6.85 -14.80 -25.92
C SER A 174 7.37 -13.59 -26.71
N GLY A 175 8.04 -13.84 -27.84
CA GLY A 175 8.30 -12.86 -28.90
C GLY A 175 9.17 -11.64 -28.54
N ASP A 176 9.17 -10.64 -29.42
CA ASP A 176 10.02 -9.44 -29.35
C ASP A 176 9.64 -8.56 -28.14
N LYS A 177 10.26 -8.84 -27.01
CA LYS A 177 10.06 -8.12 -25.75
C LYS A 177 10.96 -6.89 -25.75
N GLY A 178 10.36 -5.71 -25.61
CA GLY A 178 11.12 -4.49 -25.33
C GLY A 178 11.89 -4.58 -24.00
N GLU A 179 12.79 -3.63 -23.73
CA GLU A 179 13.69 -3.60 -22.56
C GLU A 179 13.02 -4.01 -21.23
N LYS A 180 11.80 -3.50 -20.97
CA LYS A 180 11.04 -3.83 -19.75
C LYS A 180 10.60 -5.30 -19.69
N GLY A 181 10.21 -5.87 -20.82
CA GLY A 181 9.80 -7.28 -20.90
C GLY A 181 10.98 -8.23 -20.72
N VAL A 182 12.14 -7.88 -21.29
CA VAL A 182 13.40 -8.62 -21.05
C VAL A 182 13.80 -8.52 -19.58
N GLN A 183 13.75 -7.33 -18.99
CA GLN A 183 14.05 -7.13 -17.58
C GLN A 183 13.13 -7.95 -16.66
N ALA A 184 11.84 -8.02 -16.97
CA ALA A 184 10.88 -8.83 -16.22
C ALA A 184 11.16 -10.33 -16.35
N GLY A 185 11.44 -10.83 -17.57
CA GLY A 185 11.76 -12.25 -17.79
C GLY A 185 13.03 -12.69 -17.07
N LEU A 186 14.05 -11.84 -17.01
CA LEU A 186 15.26 -12.13 -16.21
C LEU A 186 14.91 -12.23 -14.72
N GLN A 187 14.06 -11.33 -14.21
CA GLN A 187 13.62 -11.35 -12.82
C GLN A 187 12.80 -12.60 -12.47
N GLU A 188 11.97 -13.10 -13.39
CA GLU A 188 11.22 -14.35 -13.21
C GLU A 188 12.14 -15.57 -13.03
N VAL A 189 13.30 -15.58 -13.71
CA VAL A 189 14.31 -16.65 -13.58
C VAL A 189 15.27 -16.38 -12.41
N GLY A 190 14.99 -15.37 -11.58
CA GLY A 190 15.81 -15.00 -10.42
C GLY A 190 17.06 -14.21 -10.76
N VAL A 191 17.28 -13.86 -12.04
CA VAL A 191 18.42 -13.07 -12.50
C VAL A 191 18.08 -11.59 -12.45
N ARG A 192 18.71 -10.85 -11.53
CA ARG A 192 18.52 -9.40 -11.40
C ARG A 192 19.70 -8.66 -12.02
N VAL A 193 19.41 -7.87 -13.06
CA VAL A 193 20.42 -7.07 -13.77
C VAL A 193 20.14 -5.58 -13.57
N ARG A 194 21.21 -4.79 -13.42
CA ARG A 194 21.10 -3.31 -13.40
C ARG A 194 20.58 -2.81 -14.76
N ARG A 195 19.75 -1.77 -14.74
CA ARG A 195 19.09 -1.29 -15.96
C ARG A 195 20.08 -0.74 -17.00
N ASP A 196 21.09 -0.01 -16.56
CA ASP A 196 22.18 0.51 -17.40
C ASP A 196 23.03 -0.61 -18.01
N HIS A 197 23.33 -1.66 -17.23
CA HIS A 197 24.05 -2.84 -17.70
C HIS A 197 23.25 -3.61 -18.74
N LEU A 198 21.98 -3.91 -18.47
CA LEU A 198 21.09 -4.56 -19.42
C LEU A 198 20.97 -3.74 -20.72
N ARG A 199 20.83 -2.42 -20.62
CA ARG A 199 20.80 -1.53 -21.80
C ARG A 199 22.08 -1.58 -22.62
N ARG A 200 23.24 -1.62 -21.96
CA ARG A 200 24.53 -1.76 -22.64
C ARG A 200 24.59 -3.09 -23.39
N VAL A 201 24.21 -4.20 -22.77
CA VAL A 201 24.24 -5.51 -23.43
C VAL A 201 23.24 -5.55 -24.59
N LEU A 202 22.00 -5.08 -24.37
CA LEU A 202 20.99 -4.99 -25.41
C LEU A 202 21.42 -4.10 -26.58
N SER A 203 22.14 -2.99 -26.34
CA SER A 203 22.62 -2.14 -27.43
C SER A 203 23.71 -2.79 -28.26
N HIS A 204 24.53 -3.67 -27.66
CA HIS A 204 25.53 -4.47 -28.39
C HIS A 204 24.88 -5.62 -29.19
N LEU A 205 23.89 -6.29 -28.61
CA LEU A 205 23.15 -7.36 -29.28
C LEU A 205 22.27 -6.85 -30.43
N ASN A 206 21.69 -5.65 -30.29
CA ASN A 206 20.81 -5.03 -31.28
C ASN A 206 21.56 -4.29 -32.42
N ARG A 207 22.85 -4.52 -32.63
CA ARG A 207 23.68 -3.88 -33.68
C ARG A 207 23.29 -4.21 -35.14
N GLY A 208 22.10 -4.76 -35.38
CA GLY A 208 21.49 -4.90 -36.70
C GLY A 208 19.96 -4.74 -36.70
N ASN A 209 19.33 -4.52 -35.55
CA ASN A 209 17.88 -4.42 -35.44
C ASN A 209 17.49 -3.04 -34.88
N THR A 210 17.44 -2.05 -35.78
CA THR A 210 16.94 -0.69 -35.52
C THR A 210 15.43 -0.65 -35.20
N GLY A 211 14.78 -1.78 -34.90
CA GLY A 211 13.38 -1.83 -34.47
C GLY A 211 13.08 -1.13 -33.14
N ILE A 212 14.12 -0.72 -32.39
CA ILE A 212 14.03 0.14 -31.18
C ILE A 212 14.42 1.59 -31.48
N ALA A 213 14.60 1.98 -32.75
CA ALA A 213 14.19 3.33 -33.10
C ALA A 213 12.67 3.30 -33.03
N PRO A 214 11.99 4.20 -32.30
CA PRO A 214 10.59 4.40 -32.57
C PRO A 214 10.54 4.74 -34.05
N TYR A 215 9.99 3.86 -34.89
CA TYR A 215 9.49 4.29 -36.18
C TYR A 215 8.72 5.56 -35.85
N PRO A 216 9.13 6.74 -36.36
CA PRO A 216 8.43 7.96 -36.02
C PRO A 216 6.97 7.65 -36.32
N ILE A 217 6.10 7.75 -35.31
CA ILE A 217 4.69 7.42 -35.47
C ILE A 217 4.26 8.22 -36.69
N VAL A 218 4.06 7.54 -37.83
CA VAL A 218 3.73 8.20 -39.07
C VAL A 218 2.28 8.63 -38.88
N ARG A 219 2.10 9.86 -38.43
CA ARG A 219 0.78 10.44 -38.22
C ARG A 219 0.11 10.48 -39.58
N ARG A 220 -0.86 9.60 -39.78
CA ARG A 220 -1.67 9.57 -40.99
C ARG A 220 -2.48 10.88 -41.02
N VAL A 221 -2.35 11.61 -42.12
CA VAL A 221 -3.27 12.72 -42.41
C VAL A 221 -4.54 12.08 -42.96
N TYR A 222 -5.59 12.07 -42.16
CA TYR A 222 -6.93 11.68 -42.62
C TYR A 222 -7.81 12.93 -42.69
N SER A 223 -8.62 12.99 -43.75
CA SER A 223 -9.62 14.02 -43.98
C SER A 223 -10.99 13.36 -43.99
N VAL A 224 -11.98 14.06 -43.45
CA VAL A 224 -13.37 13.61 -43.33
C VAL A 224 -14.22 14.53 -44.23
N PRO A 225 -15.26 14.05 -44.93
CA PRO A 225 -15.94 14.85 -45.96
C PRO A 225 -16.79 16.01 -45.42
N CYS A 226 -17.31 15.93 -44.19
CA CYS A 226 -18.16 16.96 -43.59
C CYS A 226 -18.22 16.84 -42.06
N VAL A 227 -18.78 17.87 -41.40
CA VAL A 227 -19.11 17.85 -39.96
C VAL A 227 -20.02 16.66 -39.65
N ASN A 228 -19.79 15.98 -38.53
CA ASN A 228 -20.51 14.79 -38.07
C ASN A 228 -20.32 13.51 -38.89
N ALA A 229 -19.44 13.48 -39.90
CA ALA A 229 -19.16 12.23 -40.62
C ALA A 229 -18.26 11.26 -39.81
N MET A 230 -17.54 11.73 -38.79
CA MET A 230 -16.75 10.88 -37.88
C MET A 230 -16.52 11.58 -36.54
N TRP A 231 -16.70 10.87 -35.43
CA TRP A 231 -16.37 11.36 -34.07
C TRP A 231 -15.22 10.56 -33.47
N HIS A 232 -14.25 11.25 -32.87
CA HIS A 232 -13.18 10.64 -32.08
C HIS A 232 -13.55 10.68 -30.61
N ILE A 233 -13.59 9.52 -29.97
CA ILE A 233 -13.90 9.39 -28.54
C ILE A 233 -12.64 8.89 -27.83
N ASP A 234 -12.19 9.62 -26.81
CA ASP A 234 -11.01 9.25 -26.02
C ASP A 234 -11.23 9.47 -24.51
N GLY A 235 -10.51 8.69 -23.69
CA GLY A 235 -10.58 8.70 -22.24
C GLY A 235 -9.30 9.28 -21.61
N HIS A 236 -9.44 10.31 -20.78
CA HIS A 236 -8.34 10.83 -19.98
C HIS A 236 -8.26 10.13 -18.62
N HIS A 237 -7.31 9.20 -18.50
CA HIS A 237 -7.15 8.30 -17.36
C HIS A 237 -6.18 8.77 -16.27
N LYS A 238 -5.54 9.95 -16.40
CA LYS A 238 -4.55 10.39 -15.38
C LYS A 238 -5.17 10.71 -14.01
N LEU A 239 -6.49 10.88 -13.94
CA LEU A 239 -7.22 11.18 -12.71
C LEU A 239 -7.81 9.93 -12.02
N ILE A 240 -7.47 8.72 -12.48
CA ILE A 240 -7.88 7.46 -11.85
C ILE A 240 -7.55 7.40 -10.34
N PRO A 241 -6.43 7.95 -9.82
CA PRO A 241 -6.17 7.96 -8.38
C PRO A 241 -7.27 8.64 -7.54
N TRP A 242 -7.98 9.62 -8.13
CA TRP A 242 -9.13 10.29 -7.51
C TRP A 242 -10.47 9.69 -7.94
N LYS A 243 -10.45 8.52 -8.59
CA LYS A 243 -11.62 7.80 -9.15
C LYS A 243 -12.40 8.62 -10.19
N ILE A 244 -11.72 9.51 -10.91
CA ILE A 244 -12.30 10.33 -11.98
C ILE A 244 -11.74 9.85 -13.32
N VAL A 245 -12.65 9.59 -14.27
CA VAL A 245 -12.29 9.34 -15.68
C VAL A 245 -13.09 10.30 -16.55
N ILE A 246 -12.40 11.11 -17.34
CA ILE A 246 -13.01 12.07 -18.26
C ILE A 246 -13.06 11.43 -19.64
N HIS A 247 -14.21 11.43 -20.29
CA HIS A 247 -14.40 11.03 -21.67
C HIS A 247 -14.74 12.27 -22.51
N GLY A 248 -14.07 12.43 -23.64
CA GLY A 248 -14.34 13.51 -24.58
C GLY A 248 -14.63 12.96 -25.97
N GLY A 249 -15.54 13.60 -26.68
CA GLY A 249 -15.81 13.40 -28.10
C GLY A 249 -15.40 14.63 -28.91
N ILE A 250 -14.68 14.43 -30.01
CA ILE A 250 -14.27 15.50 -30.94
C ILE A 250 -14.75 15.15 -32.35
N ASP A 251 -15.36 16.12 -33.04
CA ASP A 251 -15.73 15.97 -34.45
C ASP A 251 -14.49 15.95 -35.35
N GLY A 252 -14.38 14.93 -36.21
CA GLY A 252 -13.20 14.66 -37.02
C GLY A 252 -12.94 15.70 -38.12
N PHE A 253 -13.97 16.41 -38.56
CA PHE A 253 -13.87 17.47 -39.57
C PHE A 253 -13.55 18.84 -38.94
N SER A 254 -14.42 19.34 -38.07
CA SER A 254 -14.30 20.67 -37.45
C SER A 254 -13.25 20.74 -36.34
N ARG A 255 -12.82 19.58 -35.80
CA ARG A 255 -11.98 19.46 -34.60
C ARG A 255 -12.59 20.14 -33.36
N MET A 256 -13.90 20.40 -33.40
CA MET A 256 -14.65 20.96 -32.29
C MET A 256 -14.99 19.85 -31.29
N MET A 257 -14.95 20.19 -30.00
CA MET A 257 -15.39 19.30 -28.93
C MET A 257 -16.91 19.11 -29.03
N SER A 258 -17.34 17.89 -29.35
CA SER A 258 -18.75 17.52 -29.44
C SER A 258 -19.34 17.28 -28.06
N TYR A 259 -18.58 16.64 -27.15
CA TYR A 259 -18.99 16.47 -25.76
C TYR A 259 -17.80 16.25 -24.83
N ILE A 260 -18.01 16.53 -23.55
CA ILE A 260 -17.14 16.14 -22.45
C ILE A 260 -18.01 15.63 -21.30
N THR A 261 -17.68 14.46 -20.78
CA THR A 261 -18.36 13.87 -19.62
C THR A 261 -17.32 13.29 -18.69
N TYR A 262 -17.62 13.22 -17.39
CA TYR A 262 -16.79 12.49 -16.45
C TYR A 262 -17.66 11.48 -15.72
N LEU A 263 -17.07 10.33 -15.40
CA LEU A 263 -17.71 9.40 -14.49
C LEU A 263 -17.45 9.89 -13.08
N PRO A 264 -18.48 10.24 -12.29
CA PRO A 264 -18.29 10.53 -10.88
C PRO A 264 -17.77 9.26 -10.18
N PRO A 265 -16.99 9.41 -9.09
CA PRO A 265 -16.71 8.28 -8.21
C PRO A 265 -18.05 7.62 -7.86
N LYS A 266 -18.15 6.29 -7.98
CA LYS A 266 -19.25 5.57 -7.31
C LYS A 266 -19.12 5.88 -5.82
N ILE A 267 -19.88 6.87 -5.34
CA ILE A 267 -20.08 7.10 -3.93
C ILE A 267 -20.95 5.91 -3.50
N VAL A 268 -20.30 4.86 -3.01
CA VAL A 268 -20.99 3.94 -2.11
C VAL A 268 -21.22 4.78 -0.86
N PHE A 269 -22.38 5.43 -0.76
CA PHE A 269 -22.87 5.92 0.51
C PHE A 269 -23.05 4.69 1.39
N SER A 270 -22.03 4.34 2.17
CA SER A 270 -22.26 3.65 3.43
C SER A 270 -23.24 4.53 4.19
N ARG A 271 -24.43 3.99 4.49
CA ARG A 271 -25.52 4.61 5.23
C ARG A 271 -25.00 5.64 6.24
N VAL A 272 -25.26 6.92 5.98
CA VAL A 272 -25.21 7.94 7.02
C VAL A 272 -26.42 7.67 7.92
N PRO A 273 -26.27 7.49 9.24
CA PRO A 273 -27.41 7.46 10.14
C PRO A 273 -28.06 8.83 10.09
N THR A 274 -29.37 8.85 9.83
CA THR A 274 -30.23 10.01 9.94
C THR A 274 -30.01 10.69 11.29
N LEU A 275 -29.41 11.89 11.28
CA LEU A 275 -29.55 12.83 12.38
C LEU A 275 -30.89 13.52 12.21
N GLU A 276 -31.81 13.17 13.09
CA GLU A 276 -33.10 13.83 13.24
C GLU A 276 -32.89 15.33 13.49
N THR A 277 -33.67 16.12 12.77
CA THR A 277 -33.78 17.56 12.90
C THR A 277 -34.31 17.93 14.28
N HIS A 278 -33.43 18.44 15.15
CA HIS A 278 -33.85 19.31 16.26
C HIS A 278 -34.00 20.73 15.72
N LEU A 279 -35.24 21.10 15.36
CA LEU A 279 -35.67 22.48 15.27
C LEU A 279 -35.88 23.02 16.68
N GLU A 280 -34.82 23.54 17.30
CA GLU A 280 -34.97 24.42 18.44
C GLU A 280 -35.17 25.85 17.95
N HIS A 281 -36.40 26.35 18.17
CA HIS A 281 -36.73 27.76 18.17
C HIS A 281 -35.97 28.44 19.31
N PHE A 282 -35.26 29.52 19.00
CA PHE A 282 -34.91 30.56 19.96
C PHE A 282 -34.90 31.92 19.22
N PRO A 283 -35.10 33.03 19.96
CA PRO A 283 -36.23 33.95 19.81
C PRO A 283 -36.00 35.15 18.88
#